data_AF-A0A956YDH0-F1
#
_entry.id   AF-A0A956YDH0-F1
#
_cell.length_a   1.000
_cell.length_b   1.000
_cell.length_c   1.000
_cell.angle_alpha   90.00
_cell.angle_beta   90.00
_cell.angle_gamma   90.00
#
_symmetry.space_group_name_H-M   'P 1'
#
loop_
_entity.id
_entity.type
_entity.pdbx_description
1 polymer ?
#
loop_
_entity_poly.entity_id
_entity_poly.type
_entity_poly.pdbx_seq_one_letter_code
_entity_poly.pdbx_strand_id
1 'polypeptide(L)'
;AVSIGGVAPTAETAEDGSYPLARPLFIYSDASIMAEKPQVAAFINYFLTTVNDEIVEVGYFPASDAALNNAREAWLAAVGE
;
A
#
# COMPACT_ATOMS: atom_id res chain seq x y z
N ALA A 1 -18.22 9.98 -7.82
CA ALA A 1 -18.14 8.58 -7.38
C ALA A 1 -19.56 8.07 -7.09
N VAL A 2 -19.85 6.76 -7.21
CA VAL A 2 -21.22 6.21 -7.14
C VAL A 2 -21.36 5.36 -5.89
N SER A 3 -22.43 5.55 -5.12
CA SER A 3 -22.74 4.67 -3.98
C SER A 3 -23.36 3.35 -4.45
N ILE A 4 -22.94 2.24 -3.84
CA ILE A 4 -23.46 0.89 -4.15
C ILE A 4 -24.13 0.34 -2.88
N GLY A 5 -25.43 0.04 -2.96
CA GLY A 5 -26.18 -0.49 -1.81
C GLY A 5 -26.19 0.44 -0.58
N GLY A 6 -26.08 1.75 -0.78
CA GLY A 6 -25.99 2.74 0.30
C GLY A 6 -24.58 2.99 0.84
N VAL A 7 -23.57 2.22 0.40
CA VAL A 7 -22.17 2.44 0.77
C VAL A 7 -21.51 3.37 -0.26
N ALA A 8 -21.02 4.51 0.21
CA ALA A 8 -20.29 5.47 -0.62
C ALA A 8 -18.80 5.09 -0.69
N PRO A 9 -18.09 5.37 -1.78
CA PRO A 9 -16.64 5.17 -1.87
C PRO A 9 -15.91 6.28 -1.11
N THR A 10 -15.59 6.02 0.15
CA THR A 10 -14.75 6.87 1.00
C THR A 10 -13.46 6.15 1.37
N ALA A 11 -12.47 6.88 1.89
CA ALA A 11 -11.24 6.26 2.40
C ALA A 11 -11.53 5.17 3.45
N GLU A 12 -12.47 5.43 4.37
CA GLU A 12 -12.90 4.47 5.38
C GLU A 12 -13.47 3.18 4.76
N THR A 13 -14.45 3.32 3.87
CA THR A 13 -15.10 2.16 3.23
C THR A 13 -14.20 1.42 2.23
N ALA A 14 -13.16 2.09 1.72
CA ALA A 14 -12.16 1.48 0.86
C ALA A 14 -11.14 0.69 1.68
N GLU A 15 -10.71 1.23 2.82
CA GLU A 15 -9.74 0.61 3.73
C GLU A 15 -10.34 -0.62 4.43
N ASP A 16 -11.58 -0.53 4.92
CA ASP A 16 -12.25 -1.63 5.62
C ASP A 16 -12.86 -2.70 4.67
N GLY A 17 -12.82 -2.44 3.36
CA GLY A 17 -13.33 -3.33 2.32
C GLY A 17 -14.86 -3.39 2.21
N SER A 18 -15.60 -2.54 2.94
CA SER A 18 -17.06 -2.50 2.89
C SER A 18 -17.60 -1.90 1.59
N TYR A 19 -16.83 -1.06 0.91
CA TYR A 19 -17.18 -0.60 -0.43
C TYR A 19 -16.98 -1.77 -1.43
N PRO A 20 -18.04 -2.25 -2.12
CA PRO A 20 -17.97 -3.50 -2.88
C PRO A 20 -16.96 -3.53 -4.04
N LEU A 21 -16.51 -2.36 -4.50
CA LEU A 21 -15.54 -2.21 -5.58
C LEU A 21 -14.18 -1.72 -5.07
N ALA A 22 -13.94 -1.72 -3.75
CA ALA A 22 -12.63 -1.48 -3.19
C ALA A 22 -11.65 -2.54 -3.71
N ARG A 23 -10.49 -2.10 -4.21
CA ARG A 23 -9.45 -2.99 -4.71
C ARG A 23 -8.11 -2.61 -4.09
N PRO A 24 -7.68 -3.29 -3.02
CA PRO A 24 -6.35 -3.07 -2.47
C PRO A 24 -5.30 -3.44 -3.53
N LEU A 25 -4.23 -2.64 -3.58
CA LEU A 25 -3.07 -2.88 -4.42
C LEU A 25 -1.93 -3.37 -3.55
N PHE A 26 -1.22 -4.39 -4.03
CA PHE A 26 -0.11 -5.01 -3.33
C PHE A 26 1.14 -4.99 -4.20
N ILE A 27 2.29 -4.79 -3.57
CA ILE A 27 3.61 -5.05 -4.16
C ILE A 27 4.11 -6.37 -3.61
N TYR A 28 4.59 -7.24 -4.50
CA TYR A 28 5.17 -8.53 -4.13
C TYR A 28 6.65 -8.55 -4.51
N SER A 29 7.49 -8.97 -3.56
CA SER A 29 8.90 -9.27 -3.81
C SER A 29 9.32 -10.40 -2.88
N ASP A 30 10.30 -11.18 -3.33
CA ASP A 30 10.96 -12.17 -2.50
C ASP A 30 12.13 -11.54 -1.73
N ALA A 31 12.37 -11.99 -0.50
CA ALA A 31 13.47 -11.51 0.33
C ALA A 31 14.84 -11.81 -0.30
N SER A 32 15.00 -12.95 -0.97
CA SER A 32 16.24 -13.28 -1.70
C SER A 32 16.50 -12.30 -2.84
N ILE A 33 15.46 -11.89 -3.58
CA ILE A 33 15.57 -10.89 -4.64
C ILE A 33 15.94 -9.52 -4.09
N MET A 34 15.36 -9.13 -2.95
CA MET A 34 15.70 -7.87 -2.28
C MET A 34 17.16 -7.84 -1.81
N ALA A 35 17.68 -8.98 -1.32
CA ALA A 35 19.07 -9.12 -0.92
C ALA A 35 20.04 -9.16 -2.13
N GLU A 36 19.71 -9.93 -3.16
CA GLU A 36 20.52 -10.06 -4.38
C GLU A 36 20.54 -8.78 -5.23
N LYS A 37 19.45 -8.00 -5.18
CA LYS A 37 19.27 -6.78 -5.96
C LYS A 37 18.86 -5.63 -5.03
N PRO A 38 19.82 -4.96 -4.36
CA PRO A 38 19.54 -3.89 -3.40
C PRO A 38 18.66 -2.75 -3.93
N GLN A 39 18.71 -2.48 -5.25
CA GLN A 39 17.84 -1.50 -5.90
C GLN A 39 16.35 -1.85 -5.83
N VAL A 40 16.00 -3.13 -5.73
CA VAL A 40 14.61 -3.58 -5.52
C VAL A 40 14.16 -3.22 -4.12
N ALA A 41 14.96 -3.56 -3.10
CA ALA A 41 14.67 -3.18 -1.71
C ALA A 41 14.55 -1.66 -1.56
N ALA A 42 15.48 -0.91 -2.16
CA ALA A 42 15.47 0.55 -2.15
C ALA A 42 14.21 1.14 -2.81
N PHE A 43 13.78 0.60 -3.95
CA PHE A 43 12.56 1.06 -4.61
C PHE A 43 11.31 0.79 -3.76
N ILE A 44 11.20 -0.39 -3.15
CA ILE A 44 10.07 -0.71 -2.27
C ILE A 44 10.04 0.22 -1.06
N ASN A 45 11.19 0.49 -0.43
CA ASN A 45 11.27 1.44 0.68
C ASN A 45 10.88 2.86 0.25
N TYR A 46 11.37 3.32 -0.89
CA TYR A 46 10.99 4.61 -1.46
C TYR A 46 9.47 4.69 -1.68
N PHE A 47 8.87 3.68 -2.33
CA PHE A 47 7.43 3.60 -2.55
C PHE A 47 6.66 3.68 -1.23
N LEU A 48 7.01 2.86 -0.23
CA LEU A 48 6.34 2.86 1.07
C LEU A 48 6.52 4.19 1.83
N THR A 49 7.56 4.95 1.53
CA THR A 49 7.85 6.25 2.15
C THR A 49 7.03 7.37 1.53
N THR A 50 6.89 7.38 0.19
CA THR A 50 6.38 8.55 -0.53
C THR A 50 5.01 8.33 -1.17
N VAL A 51 4.46 7.10 -1.19
CA VAL A 51 3.22 6.81 -1.96
C VAL A 51 2.08 7.74 -1.60
N ASN A 52 1.88 8.02 -0.30
CA ASN A 52 0.76 8.85 0.15
C ASN A 52 0.88 10.34 -0.25
N ASP A 53 2.06 10.80 -0.67
CA ASP A 53 2.27 12.17 -1.14
C ASP A 53 1.63 12.39 -2.53
N GLU A 54 1.55 11.33 -3.35
CA GLU A 54 1.15 11.40 -4.76
C GLU A 54 -0.20 10.71 -5.04
N ILE A 55 -0.61 9.77 -4.18
CA ILE A 55 -1.70 8.81 -4.45
C ILE A 55 -3.08 9.45 -4.66
N VAL A 56 -3.33 10.61 -4.05
CA VAL A 56 -4.60 11.33 -4.17
C VAL A 56 -4.73 11.97 -5.54
N GLU A 57 -3.64 12.53 -6.09
CA GLU A 57 -3.65 13.20 -7.40
C GLU A 57 -3.92 12.20 -8.54
N VAL A 58 -3.49 10.95 -8.36
CA VAL A 58 -3.75 9.85 -9.30
C VAL A 58 -5.10 9.15 -9.08
N GLY A 59 -5.92 9.62 -8.14
CA GLY A 59 -7.32 9.20 -7.96
C GLY A 59 -7.53 8.00 -7.05
N TYR A 60 -6.57 7.65 -6.21
CA TYR A 60 -6.66 6.57 -5.23
C TYR A 60 -6.87 7.13 -3.81
N PHE A 61 -7.42 6.27 -2.93
CA PHE A 61 -7.39 6.54 -1.50
C PHE A 61 -6.01 6.19 -0.92
N PRO A 62 -5.44 7.04 -0.05
CA PRO A 62 -4.21 6.72 0.65
C PRO A 62 -4.36 5.45 1.50
N ALA A 63 -3.29 4.67 1.58
CA ALA A 63 -3.23 3.58 2.54
C ALA A 63 -3.11 4.14 3.96
N SER A 64 -3.74 3.48 4.93
CA SER A 64 -3.60 3.89 6.33
C SER A 64 -2.15 3.79 6.83
N ASP A 65 -1.82 4.60 7.84
CA ASP A 65 -0.52 4.52 8.53
C ASP A 65 -0.27 3.13 9.09
N ALA A 66 -1.32 2.45 9.57
CA ALA A 66 -1.23 1.08 10.07
C ALA A 66 -0.83 0.10 8.96
N ALA A 67 -1.46 0.18 7.79
CA ALA A 67 -1.12 -0.66 6.64
C ALA A 67 0.32 -0.41 6.15
N LEU A 68 0.74 0.87 6.06
CA LEU A 68 2.10 1.22 5.66
C LEU A 68 3.15 0.80 6.68
N ASN A 69 2.87 0.95 7.98
CA ASN A 69 3.78 0.50 9.03
C ASN A 69 3.96 -1.02 9.01
N ASN A 70 2.88 -1.79 8.87
CA ASN A 70 2.96 -3.24 8.71
C ASN A 70 3.80 -3.64 7.47
N ALA A 71 3.65 -2.91 6.36
CA ALA A 71 4.45 -3.14 5.16
C ALA A 71 5.94 -2.80 5.37
N ARG A 72 6.25 -1.73 6.12
CA ARG A 72 7.62 -1.37 6.49
C ARG A 72 8.26 -2.39 7.44
N GLU A 73 7.51 -2.93 8.40
CA GLU A 73 7.97 -4.02 9.27
C GLU A 73 8.29 -5.29 8.45
N ALA A 74 7.43 -5.64 7.50
CA ALA A 74 7.70 -6.76 6.58
C ALA A 74 8.95 -6.50 5.72
N TRP A 75 9.16 -5.26 5.28
CA TRP A 75 10.36 -4.86 4.55
C TRP A 75 11.62 -4.98 5.42
N LEU A 76 11.60 -4.47 6.65
CA LEU A 76 12.71 -4.55 7.62
C LEU A 76 13.11 -6.01 7.87
N ALA A 77 12.11 -6.87 8.15
CA ALA A 77 12.32 -8.30 8.32
C ALA A 77 12.93 -8.97 7.08
N ALA A 78 12.56 -8.54 5.87
CA ALA A 78 13.08 -9.08 4.62
C ALA A 78 14.54 -8.64 4.32
N VAL A 79 14.95 -7.45 4.77
CA VAL A 79 16.33 -6.96 4.62
C VAL A 79 17.25 -7.30 5.80
N GLY A 80 16.70 -7.81 6.90
CA GLY A 80 17.45 -8.22 8.09
C GLY A 80 17.74 -7.09 9.06
N GLU A 81 16.87 -6.07 9.12
CA GLU A 81 16.93 -4.94 10.06
C GLU A 81 15.86 -5.02 11.15
#